data_AF-A0A847HZ27-F1
#
_entry.id   AF-A0A847HZ27-F1
#
_cell.length_a   1.000
_cell.length_b   1.000
_cell.length_c   1.000
_cell.angle_alpha   90.00
_cell.angle_beta   90.00
_cell.angle_gamma   90.00
#
_symmetry.space_group_name_H-M   'P 1'
#
loop_
_entity.id
_entity.type
_entity.pdbx_description
1 polymer ?
#
loop_
_entity_poly.entity_id
_entity_poly.type
_entity_poly.pdbx_seq_one_letter_code
_entity_poly.pdbx_strand_id
1 'polypeptide(L)'
;VFAAFGPSPCGTLSSSGSRLEVAIWQNSCAGDVNGDGWVGRPDMRHLYRALGTCRGDARFNLNADIDKNGCVNLIDLGLLLEDCGCTARDGITSPCGSQKVGDSNCDGVVNVFDLEPFVRAVTGGHAAWYAYVGESACDFLCVNDVDGSERVDVFDIDLFMQCVLSAVDLTSGN
;
A
#
# COMPACT_ATOMS: atom_id res chain seq x y z
N VAL A 1 -7.51 0.94 -22.24
CA VAL A 1 -8.28 1.45 -21.08
C VAL A 1 -8.90 0.25 -20.40
N PHE A 2 -8.24 -0.26 -19.36
CA PHE A 2 -8.81 -1.27 -18.48
C PHE A 2 -9.42 -0.52 -17.30
N ALA A 3 -10.71 -0.72 -17.04
CA ALA A 3 -11.37 -0.18 -15.86
C ALA A 3 -11.44 -1.31 -14.82
N ALA A 4 -10.87 -1.10 -13.64
CA ALA A 4 -11.10 -1.96 -12.49
C ALA A 4 -12.15 -1.34 -11.57
N PHE A 5 -12.94 -2.19 -10.93
CA PHE A 5 -13.97 -1.81 -9.97
C PHE A 5 -13.46 -2.21 -8.58
N GLY A 6 -13.16 -1.24 -7.73
CA GLY A 6 -12.89 -1.47 -6.31
C GLY A 6 -14.14 -1.21 -5.48
N PRO A 7 -14.33 -1.87 -4.31
CA PRO A 7 -15.39 -1.50 -3.40
C PRO A 7 -15.13 -0.07 -2.90
N SER A 8 -15.95 0.89 -3.31
CA SER A 8 -16.02 2.17 -2.61
C SER A 8 -16.78 1.94 -1.30
N PRO A 9 -16.17 2.12 -0.12
CA PRO A 9 -16.86 1.93 1.15
C PRO A 9 -17.72 3.15 1.49
N CYS A 10 -18.63 3.58 0.60
CA CYS A 10 -19.87 4.26 0.98
C CYS A 10 -20.70 4.57 -0.29
N GLY A 11 -21.64 3.68 -0.61
CA GLY A 11 -22.74 3.98 -1.51
C GLY A 11 -23.94 3.17 -1.11
N THR A 12 -24.71 3.63 -0.12
CA THR A 12 -26.01 3.04 0.19
C THR A 12 -26.87 3.08 -1.07
N LEU A 13 -27.15 1.91 -1.65
CA LEU A 13 -28.13 1.75 -2.73
C LEU A 13 -29.53 2.05 -2.17
N SER A 14 -29.94 3.32 -2.19
CA SER A 14 -31.32 3.70 -1.90
C SER A 14 -32.19 3.46 -3.14
N SER A 15 -33.33 2.82 -2.97
CA SER A 15 -34.24 2.43 -4.05
C SER A 15 -35.02 3.60 -4.69
N SER A 16 -34.61 4.85 -4.45
CA SER A 16 -35.23 6.05 -5.01
C SER A 16 -34.19 6.97 -5.69
N GLY A 17 -33.91 6.73 -6.97
CA GLY A 17 -33.16 7.69 -7.82
C GLY A 17 -31.64 7.71 -7.66
N SER A 18 -31.03 6.63 -7.17
CA SER A 18 -29.59 6.58 -6.90
C SER A 18 -28.72 6.71 -8.15
N ARG A 19 -27.81 7.68 -8.12
CA ARG A 19 -26.68 7.81 -9.05
C ARG A 19 -25.71 6.68 -8.77
N LEU A 20 -25.41 5.85 -9.77
CA LEU A 20 -24.30 4.90 -9.69
C LEU A 20 -23.00 5.69 -9.79
N GLU A 21 -22.29 5.84 -8.68
CA GLU A 21 -20.94 6.41 -8.67
C GLU A 21 -19.95 5.25 -8.79
N VAL A 22 -19.35 5.14 -9.97
CA VAL A 22 -18.28 4.18 -10.24
C VAL A 22 -16.96 4.92 -10.10
N ALA A 23 -16.15 4.54 -9.12
CA ALA A 23 -14.74 4.92 -9.10
C ALA A 23 -14.02 4.12 -10.19
N ILE A 24 -13.67 4.80 -11.30
CA ILE A 24 -12.85 4.23 -12.37
C ILE A 24 -11.40 4.62 -12.10
N TRP A 25 -10.60 3.66 -11.64
CA TRP A 25 -9.16 3.85 -11.45
C TRP A 25 -8.43 3.71 -12.79
N GLN A 26 -7.57 4.67 -13.13
CA GLN A 26 -6.85 4.66 -14.41
C GLN A 26 -5.87 3.47 -14.52
N ASN A 27 -5.39 2.96 -13.38
CA ASN A 27 -4.29 2.01 -13.30
C ASN A 27 -4.64 0.70 -12.56
N SER A 28 -5.92 0.36 -12.39
CA SER A 28 -6.41 -0.78 -11.60
C SER A 28 -6.08 -0.81 -10.11
N CYS A 29 -5.08 -0.05 -9.66
CA CYS A 29 -4.74 0.16 -8.26
C CYS A 29 -5.40 1.45 -7.75
N ALA A 30 -6.26 1.33 -6.74
CA ALA A 30 -6.90 2.46 -6.08
C ALA A 30 -5.91 3.32 -5.27
N GLY A 31 -4.84 2.69 -4.76
CA GLY A 31 -3.80 3.36 -3.99
C GLY A 31 -2.74 4.09 -4.82
N ASP A 32 -2.81 4.04 -6.15
CA ASP A 32 -1.84 4.69 -7.06
C ASP A 32 -2.17 6.18 -7.18
N VAL A 33 -1.83 6.92 -6.14
CA VAL A 33 -2.13 8.34 -5.97
C VAL A 33 -1.35 9.19 -6.97
N ASN A 34 -0.13 8.80 -7.34
CA ASN A 34 0.72 9.57 -8.25
C ASN A 34 0.57 9.17 -9.73
N GLY A 35 -0.09 8.04 -10.01
CA GLY A 35 -0.35 7.53 -11.34
C GLY A 35 0.86 6.86 -12.01
N ASP A 36 1.84 6.39 -11.24
CA ASP A 36 3.07 5.78 -11.76
C ASP A 36 2.94 4.28 -12.01
N GLY A 37 1.78 3.69 -11.72
CA GLY A 37 1.45 2.32 -12.05
C GLY A 37 1.85 1.30 -10.99
N TRP A 38 2.24 1.71 -9.79
CA TRP A 38 2.36 0.81 -8.64
C TRP A 38 2.00 1.57 -7.36
N VAL A 39 1.48 0.88 -6.36
CA VAL A 39 1.16 1.49 -5.06
C VAL A 39 2.32 1.29 -4.12
N GLY A 40 2.95 2.39 -3.73
CA GLY A 40 3.92 2.35 -2.66
C GLY A 40 4.35 3.71 -2.16
N ARG A 41 5.67 3.86 -1.98
CA ARG A 41 6.28 4.98 -1.26
C ARG A 41 5.94 6.34 -1.86
N PRO A 42 5.97 6.53 -3.20
CA PRO A 42 5.55 7.78 -3.80
C PRO A 42 4.09 8.12 -3.45
N ASP A 43 3.17 7.16 -3.57
CA ASP A 43 1.74 7.36 -3.34
C ASP A 43 1.42 7.74 -1.91
N MET A 44 2.02 7.01 -0.96
CA MET A 44 1.88 7.29 0.45
C MET A 44 2.34 8.72 0.80
N ARG A 45 3.43 9.19 0.18
CA ARG A 45 3.90 10.58 0.33
C ARG A 45 2.91 11.59 -0.23
N HIS A 46 2.30 11.27 -1.37
CA HIS A 46 1.26 12.12 -1.97
C HIS A 46 -0.01 12.15 -1.11
N LEU A 47 -0.38 11.04 -0.46
CA LEU A 47 -1.50 10.97 0.47
C LEU A 47 -1.20 11.75 1.76
N TYR A 48 -0.06 11.51 2.41
CA TYR A 48 0.30 12.23 3.65
C TYR A 48 0.38 13.75 3.47
N ARG A 49 0.79 14.23 2.29
CA ARG A 49 0.79 15.67 1.98
C ARG A 49 -0.61 16.28 1.91
N ALA A 50 -1.61 15.47 1.59
CA ALA A 50 -3.01 15.87 1.49
C ALA A 50 -3.83 15.50 2.72
N LEU A 51 -3.28 14.77 3.70
CA LEU A 51 -4.01 14.30 4.87
C LEU A 51 -4.62 15.47 5.66
N GLY A 52 -5.92 15.34 5.98
CA GLY A 52 -6.72 16.34 6.66
C GLY A 52 -7.23 17.47 5.78
N THR A 53 -7.08 17.37 4.45
CA THR A 53 -7.63 18.35 3.50
C THR A 53 -8.93 17.85 2.89
N CYS A 54 -9.81 18.77 2.56
CA CYS A 54 -11.07 18.50 1.86
C CYS A 54 -11.15 19.27 0.55
N ARG A 55 -12.10 18.87 -0.29
CA ARG A 55 -12.36 19.51 -1.59
C ARG A 55 -12.54 21.03 -1.43
N GLY A 56 -11.68 21.79 -2.10
CA GLY A 56 -11.63 23.25 -2.01
C GLY A 56 -10.39 23.77 -1.29
N ASP A 57 -9.70 22.94 -0.53
CA ASP A 57 -8.42 23.31 0.08
C ASP A 57 -7.29 23.32 -0.94
N ALA A 58 -6.33 24.23 -0.75
CA ALA A 58 -5.20 24.41 -1.67
C ALA A 58 -4.26 23.19 -1.76
N ARG A 59 -4.26 22.32 -0.74
CA ARG A 59 -3.44 21.10 -0.67
C ARG A 59 -4.23 19.83 -0.97
N PHE A 60 -5.52 19.95 -1.29
CA PHE A 60 -6.35 18.80 -1.62
C PHE A 60 -5.84 18.10 -2.88
N ASN A 61 -5.58 16.80 -2.74
CA ASN A 61 -5.24 15.93 -3.85
C ASN A 61 -6.42 14.98 -4.11
N LEU A 62 -7.07 15.13 -5.25
CA LEU A 62 -8.20 14.29 -5.65
C LEU A 62 -7.83 12.80 -5.76
N ASN A 63 -6.57 12.48 -6.05
CA ASN A 63 -6.11 11.10 -6.12
C ASN A 63 -5.89 10.50 -4.72
N ALA A 64 -5.63 11.33 -3.71
CA ALA A 64 -5.45 10.89 -2.33
C ALA A 64 -6.78 10.71 -1.58
N ASP A 65 -7.90 11.23 -2.11
CA ASP A 65 -9.27 10.96 -1.67
C ASP A 65 -9.72 9.65 -2.33
N ILE A 66 -9.28 8.51 -1.79
CA ILE A 66 -9.41 7.19 -2.40
C ILE A 66 -10.85 6.68 -2.30
N ASP A 67 -11.55 6.92 -1.19
CA ASP A 67 -12.97 6.56 -1.06
C ASP A 67 -13.90 7.53 -1.80
N LYS A 68 -13.35 8.66 -2.30
CA LYS A 68 -14.04 9.72 -3.06
C LYS A 68 -15.13 10.43 -2.25
N ASN A 69 -15.04 10.45 -0.93
CA ASN A 69 -15.98 11.14 -0.05
C ASN A 69 -15.78 12.68 -0.04
N GLY A 70 -14.67 13.16 -0.60
CA GLY A 70 -14.33 14.58 -0.70
C GLY A 70 -13.35 15.09 0.36
N CYS A 71 -12.81 14.23 1.22
CA CYS A 71 -11.85 14.57 2.27
C CYS A 71 -10.81 13.47 2.45
N VAL A 72 -9.52 13.83 2.35
CA VAL A 72 -8.40 12.91 2.57
C VAL A 72 -8.19 12.68 4.06
N ASN A 73 -8.46 11.48 4.55
CA ASN A 73 -8.39 11.14 5.96
C ASN A 73 -7.85 9.70 6.19
N LEU A 74 -8.04 9.17 7.40
CA LEU A 74 -7.53 7.85 7.78
C LEU A 74 -8.22 6.71 7.02
N ILE A 75 -9.43 6.91 6.49
CA ILE A 75 -10.09 5.95 5.61
C ILE A 75 -9.30 5.81 4.31
N ASP A 76 -8.89 6.92 3.70
CA ASP A 76 -8.08 6.90 2.48
C ASP A 76 -6.71 6.28 2.73
N LEU A 77 -6.10 6.57 3.88
CA LEU A 77 -4.86 5.92 4.28
C LEU A 77 -5.07 4.39 4.38
N GLY A 78 -6.15 3.93 5.00
CA GLY A 78 -6.52 2.51 5.05
C GLY A 78 -6.64 1.89 3.66
N LEU A 79 -7.36 2.54 2.75
CA LEU A 79 -7.53 2.06 1.37
C LEU A 79 -6.23 2.05 0.55
N LEU A 80 -5.35 3.04 0.75
CA LEU A 80 -4.02 3.03 0.13
C LEU A 80 -3.21 1.82 0.61
N LEU A 81 -3.30 1.53 1.91
CA LEU A 81 -2.56 0.43 2.54
C LEU A 81 -3.12 -0.94 2.14
N GLU A 82 -4.44 -1.06 1.97
CA GLU A 82 -5.08 -2.27 1.43
C GLU A 82 -4.58 -2.61 0.02
N ASP A 83 -4.19 -1.59 -0.75
CA ASP A 83 -3.70 -1.74 -2.12
C ASP A 83 -2.16 -1.71 -2.22
N CYS A 84 -1.45 -1.74 -1.09
CA CYS A 84 0.00 -1.66 -1.05
C CYS A 84 0.67 -2.79 -1.84
N GLY A 85 1.60 -2.44 -2.73
CA GLY A 85 2.24 -3.40 -3.62
C GLY A 85 1.40 -3.81 -4.84
N CYS A 86 0.21 -3.23 -5.03
CA CYS A 86 -0.51 -3.37 -6.29
C CYS A 86 0.33 -2.78 -7.44
N THR A 87 0.36 -3.49 -8.58
CA THR A 87 0.99 -3.01 -9.81
C THR A 87 -0.04 -2.98 -10.93
N ALA A 88 -0.16 -1.84 -11.61
CA ALA A 88 -0.97 -1.68 -12.80
C ALA A 88 -0.53 -2.68 -13.86
N ARG A 89 -1.49 -3.38 -14.48
CA ARG A 89 -1.20 -4.49 -15.42
C ARG A 89 -0.57 -4.08 -16.76
N ASP A 90 -0.16 -2.83 -16.93
CA ASP A 90 0.41 -2.28 -18.18
C ASP A 90 1.91 -1.98 -18.06
N GLY A 91 2.73 -3.03 -17.84
CA GLY A 91 4.16 -3.04 -18.20
C GLY A 91 5.11 -2.10 -17.45
N ILE A 92 4.64 -1.31 -16.48
CA ILE A 92 5.49 -0.59 -15.54
C ILE A 92 5.78 -1.54 -14.37
N THR A 93 6.93 -2.20 -14.44
CA THR A 93 7.46 -2.99 -13.33
C THR A 93 7.96 -2.05 -12.25
N SER A 94 7.46 -2.22 -11.02
CA SER A 94 8.08 -1.65 -9.82
C SER A 94 9.60 -1.88 -9.87
N PRO A 95 10.43 -0.95 -9.34
CA PRO A 95 11.87 -1.21 -9.13
C PRO A 95 12.13 -2.51 -8.35
N CYS A 96 11.13 -2.95 -7.58
CA CYS A 96 11.13 -4.19 -6.82
C CYS A 96 10.61 -5.41 -7.58
N GLY A 97 10.29 -5.27 -8.87
CA GLY A 97 9.75 -6.35 -9.68
C GLY A 97 8.45 -6.89 -9.09
N SER A 98 8.45 -8.18 -8.76
CA SER A 98 7.32 -8.88 -8.13
C SER A 98 7.46 -9.05 -6.63
N GLN A 99 8.45 -8.41 -6.00
CA GLN A 99 8.68 -8.55 -4.56
C GLN A 99 7.64 -7.73 -3.78
N LYS A 100 7.14 -8.32 -2.70
CA LYS A 100 6.12 -7.68 -1.86
C LYS A 100 6.79 -6.90 -0.75
N VAL A 101 6.33 -5.68 -0.55
CA VAL A 101 6.72 -4.84 0.58
C VAL A 101 6.26 -5.53 1.87
N GLY A 102 7.17 -5.73 2.83
CA GLY A 102 6.90 -6.44 4.09
C GLY A 102 7.12 -7.97 4.05
N ASP A 103 7.43 -8.57 2.90
CA ASP A 103 7.78 -9.99 2.76
C ASP A 103 9.27 -10.21 3.10
N SER A 104 9.62 -9.87 4.34
CA SER A 104 11.00 -9.87 4.83
C SER A 104 11.65 -11.25 4.81
N ASN A 105 10.90 -12.34 4.78
CA ASN A 105 11.44 -13.70 4.65
C ASN A 105 11.52 -14.19 3.18
N CYS A 106 10.91 -13.45 2.25
CA CYS A 106 10.91 -13.67 0.81
C CYS A 106 10.24 -14.98 0.36
N ASP A 107 9.18 -15.39 1.07
CA ASP A 107 8.39 -16.57 0.75
C ASP A 107 7.19 -16.28 -0.17
N GLY A 108 6.96 -15.02 -0.49
CA GLY A 108 5.87 -14.53 -1.34
C GLY A 108 4.59 -14.19 -0.58
N VAL A 109 4.57 -14.30 0.75
CA VAL A 109 3.40 -14.09 1.60
C VAL A 109 3.76 -13.24 2.81
N VAL A 110 3.31 -11.99 2.83
CA VAL A 110 3.43 -11.14 4.02
C VAL A 110 2.59 -11.70 5.16
N ASN A 111 3.21 -12.11 6.26
CA ASN A 111 2.55 -12.65 7.45
C ASN A 111 3.48 -12.55 8.69
N VAL A 112 3.12 -13.22 9.79
CA VAL A 112 3.91 -13.19 11.03
C VAL A 112 5.32 -13.77 10.88
N PHE A 113 5.57 -14.64 9.91
CA PHE A 113 6.89 -15.22 9.63
C PHE A 113 7.88 -14.19 9.07
N ASP A 114 7.42 -13.04 8.61
CA ASP A 114 8.27 -11.92 8.20
C ASP A 114 8.82 -11.11 9.37
N LEU A 115 8.21 -11.25 10.55
CA LEU A 115 8.54 -10.43 11.71
C LEU A 115 9.98 -10.65 12.18
N GLU A 116 10.42 -11.90 12.28
CA GLU A 116 11.79 -12.22 12.70
C GLU A 116 12.86 -11.69 11.74
N PRO A 117 12.79 -11.92 10.41
CA PRO A 117 13.74 -11.31 9.50
C PRO A 117 13.64 -9.77 9.50
N PHE A 118 12.45 -9.19 9.55
CA PHE A 118 12.29 -7.74 9.62
C PHE A 118 12.99 -7.12 10.84
N VAL A 119 12.81 -7.72 12.03
CA VAL A 119 13.50 -7.25 13.25
C VAL A 119 15.01 -7.32 13.10
N ARG A 120 15.55 -8.34 12.40
CA ARG A 120 16.99 -8.41 12.10
C ARG A 120 17.43 -7.33 11.12
N ALA A 121 16.60 -7.00 10.13
CA ALA A 121 16.85 -5.92 9.19
C ALA A 121 16.95 -4.57 9.91
N VAL A 122 16.02 -4.27 10.81
CA VAL A 122 16.02 -3.02 11.60
C VAL A 122 17.18 -2.96 12.60
N THR A 123 17.45 -4.06 13.31
CA THR A 123 18.43 -4.05 14.43
C THR A 123 19.87 -4.30 14.00
N GLY A 124 20.10 -5.04 12.91
CA GLY A 124 21.42 -5.44 12.43
C GLY A 124 21.69 -5.10 10.96
N GLY A 125 20.77 -4.41 10.30
CA GLY A 125 20.89 -3.99 8.91
C GLY A 125 20.92 -5.15 7.92
N HIS A 126 21.29 -4.81 6.68
CA HIS A 126 21.37 -5.76 5.57
C HIS A 126 22.20 -7.01 5.88
N ALA A 127 23.33 -6.87 6.57
CA ALA A 127 24.20 -8.00 6.88
C ALA A 127 23.55 -9.04 7.83
N ALA A 128 22.84 -8.58 8.86
CA ALA A 128 22.19 -9.48 9.81
C ALA A 128 20.94 -10.15 9.22
N TRP A 129 20.18 -9.40 8.42
CA TRP A 129 19.05 -9.93 7.66
C TRP A 129 19.51 -11.00 6.65
N TYR A 130 20.52 -10.68 5.84
CA TYR A 130 21.04 -11.58 4.81
C TYR A 130 21.62 -12.87 5.41
N ALA A 131 22.28 -12.79 6.57
CA ALA A 131 22.78 -13.97 7.27
C ALA A 131 21.66 -14.91 7.77
N TYR A 132 20.42 -14.41 7.91
CA TYR A 132 19.27 -15.18 8.36
C TYR A 132 18.44 -15.73 7.20
N VAL A 133 18.10 -14.88 6.23
CA VAL A 133 17.26 -15.24 5.09
C VAL A 133 18.05 -16.00 4.01
N GLY A 134 19.37 -15.79 3.94
CA GLY A 134 20.27 -16.45 2.99
C GLY A 134 20.23 -15.83 1.60
N GLU A 135 20.70 -16.58 0.60
CA GLU A 135 20.61 -16.22 -0.82
C GLU A 135 19.17 -16.38 -1.34
N SER A 136 18.22 -15.67 -0.75
CA SER A 136 16.90 -15.48 -1.35
C SER A 136 16.99 -14.45 -2.49
N ALA A 137 16.13 -14.59 -3.51
CA ALA A 137 16.15 -13.75 -4.72
C ALA A 137 15.55 -12.34 -4.54
N CYS A 138 15.33 -11.92 -3.29
CA CYS A 138 14.75 -10.61 -2.97
C CYS A 138 15.83 -9.56 -2.69
N ASP A 139 15.47 -8.31 -2.97
CA ASP A 139 16.25 -7.13 -2.67
C ASP A 139 15.91 -6.63 -1.26
N PHE A 140 16.94 -6.29 -0.48
CA PHE A 140 16.81 -5.89 0.90
C PHE A 140 15.87 -4.71 1.11
N LEU A 141 15.97 -3.66 0.29
CA LEU A 141 15.15 -2.45 0.43
C LEU A 141 13.72 -2.70 -0.03
N CYS A 142 13.54 -3.56 -1.03
CA CYS A 142 12.23 -3.88 -1.56
C CYS A 142 11.31 -4.58 -0.56
N VAL A 143 11.87 -5.43 0.30
CA VAL A 143 11.06 -6.19 1.27
C VAL A 143 11.08 -5.61 2.67
N ASN A 144 12.09 -4.80 3.04
CA ASN A 144 12.24 -4.29 4.42
C ASN A 144 12.06 -2.78 4.59
N ASP A 145 12.28 -1.94 3.58
CA ASP A 145 12.07 -0.48 3.70
C ASP A 145 10.64 -0.19 3.21
N VAL A 146 9.73 -0.32 4.16
CA VAL A 146 8.27 -0.22 3.97
C VAL A 146 7.82 1.24 3.96
N ASP A 147 8.61 2.16 4.53
CA ASP A 147 8.24 3.57 4.66
C ASP A 147 8.67 4.47 3.50
N GLY A 148 9.68 4.06 2.72
CA GLY A 148 10.10 4.87 1.61
C GLY A 148 11.37 5.64 1.72
N SER A 149 12.11 5.50 2.81
CA SER A 149 13.19 6.41 3.17
C SER A 149 14.57 6.06 2.59
N GLU A 150 14.68 4.94 1.87
CA GLU A 150 15.94 4.31 1.44
C GLU A 150 16.77 3.79 2.63
N ARG A 151 16.10 3.57 3.75
CA ARG A 151 16.67 3.09 5.01
C ARG A 151 15.73 2.06 5.60
N VAL A 152 16.31 1.10 6.31
CA VAL A 152 15.55 0.16 7.13
C VAL A 152 15.87 0.51 8.58
N ASP A 153 14.94 1.17 9.25
CA ASP A 153 15.08 1.59 10.64
C ASP A 153 13.75 1.53 11.40
N VAL A 154 13.65 2.21 12.54
CA VAL A 154 12.47 2.13 13.41
C VAL A 154 11.23 2.78 12.79
N PHE A 155 11.38 3.66 11.80
CA PHE A 155 10.25 4.30 11.13
C PHE A 155 9.50 3.32 10.20
N ASP A 156 10.12 2.20 9.85
CA ASP A 156 9.50 1.13 9.10
C ASP A 156 8.52 0.28 9.94
N ILE A 157 8.65 0.27 11.27
CA ILE A 157 7.93 -0.68 12.13
C ILE A 157 6.40 -0.52 12.02
N ASP A 158 5.90 0.71 12.09
CA ASP A 158 4.46 0.96 12.09
C ASP A 158 3.82 0.52 10.77
N LEU A 159 4.50 0.73 9.65
CA LEU A 159 4.03 0.35 8.32
C LEU A 159 4.19 -1.15 8.07
N PHE A 160 5.27 -1.77 8.57
CA PHE A 160 5.44 -3.21 8.51
C PHE A 160 4.31 -3.94 9.24
N MET A 161 3.97 -3.49 10.46
CA MET A 161 2.85 -4.06 11.22
C MET A 161 1.53 -3.92 10.47
N GLN A 162 1.33 -2.82 9.73
CA GLN A 162 0.14 -2.63 8.90
C GLN A 162 0.11 -3.59 7.70
N CYS A 163 1.24 -3.85 7.03
CA CYS A 163 1.34 -4.85 5.96
C CYS A 163 1.00 -6.26 6.47
N VAL A 164 1.48 -6.63 7.66
CA VAL A 164 1.17 -7.93 8.27
C VAL A 164 -0.32 -8.02 8.65
N LEU A 165 -0.90 -6.95 9.20
CA LEU A 165 -2.30 -6.92 9.62
C LEU A 165 -3.28 -6.87 8.44
N SER A 166 -2.93 -6.24 7.32
CA SER A 166 -3.77 -6.24 6.11
C SER A 166 -3.69 -7.56 5.35
N ALA A 167 -2.58 -8.28 5.46
CA ALA A 167 -2.43 -9.64 4.91
C ALA A 167 -3.11 -10.72 5.78
N VAL A 168 -3.36 -10.42 7.06
CA VAL A 168 -4.29 -11.20 7.88
C VAL A 168 -5.71 -10.89 7.39
N ASP A 169 -6.23 -11.78 6.57
CA ASP A 169 -7.60 -11.75 6.09
C ASP A 169 -8.60 -11.75 7.27
N LEU A 170 -9.04 -10.55 7.67
CA LEU A 170 -10.16 -10.37 8.61
C LEU A 170 -11.50 -10.83 8.01
N THR A 171 -11.53 -11.42 6.80
CA THR A 171 -12.71 -12.08 6.24
C THR A 171 -12.80 -13.58 6.54
N SER A 172 -11.87 -14.15 7.34
CA SER A 172 -12.10 -15.45 7.99
C SER A 172 -13.05 -15.36 9.20
N GLY A 173 -14.15 -14.62 9.03
CA GLY A 173 -15.38 -14.83 9.78
C GLY A 173 -16.17 -15.96 9.16
N ASN A 174 -15.79 -17.20 9.46
CA ASN A 174 -16.67 -18.38 9.65
C ASN A 174 -15.85 -19.61 10.05
#